data_AF-A0A7X7B9I6-F1
#
_entry.id   AF-A0A7X7B9I6-F1
#
_cell.length_a   1.000
_cell.length_b   1.000
_cell.length_c   1.000
_cell.angle_alpha   90.00
_cell.angle_beta   90.00
_cell.angle_gamma   90.00
#
_symmetry.space_group_name_H-M   'P 1'
#
loop_
_entity.id
_entity.type
_entity.pdbx_description
1 polymer ?
#
loop_
_entity_poly.entity_id
_entity_poly.type
_entity_poly.pdbx_seq_one_letter_code
_entity_poly.pdbx_strand_id
1 'polypeptide(L)'
;EAAANLGAPPLATLRRVTLPLIMANIIAGTLLAFAFSMLEVSDSLMLAQKMAYYPITKTIFELFQLVGIGRYLAAALGVWAMLFLTVTLAGSSLLLGKKLGALFRA
;
A
#
# COMPACT_ATOMS: atom_id res chain seq x y z
N GLU A 1 8.22 24.69 -19.71
CA GLU A 1 8.71 25.73 -20.64
C GLU A 1 10.06 26.28 -20.24
N ALA A 2 10.24 26.83 -19.03
CA ALA A 2 11.55 27.32 -18.57
C ALA A 2 12.69 26.27 -18.67
N ALA A 3 12.46 25.03 -18.22
CA ALA A 3 13.46 23.96 -18.34
C ALA A 3 13.80 23.60 -19.81
N ALA A 4 12.81 23.67 -20.71
CA ALA A 4 13.02 23.41 -22.13
C ALA A 4 13.79 24.56 -22.81
N ASN A 5 13.50 25.80 -22.43
CA ASN A 5 14.24 26.98 -22.91
C ASN A 5 15.71 26.97 -22.48
N LEU A 6 16.04 26.31 -21.36
CA LEU A 6 17.41 26.08 -20.88
C LEU A 6 18.09 24.84 -21.52
N GLY A 7 17.46 24.20 -22.50
CA GLY A 7 18.01 23.04 -23.20
C GLY A 7 17.94 21.72 -22.43
N ALA A 8 17.19 21.64 -21.32
CA ALA A 8 17.08 20.40 -20.55
C ALA A 8 16.25 19.34 -21.31
N PRO A 9 16.75 18.10 -21.48
CA PRO A 9 15.99 17.05 -22.14
C PRO A 9 14.75 16.65 -21.32
N PRO A 10 13.68 16.12 -21.95
CA PRO A 10 12.41 15.82 -21.27
C PRO A 10 12.55 14.94 -20.02
N LEU A 11 13.43 13.94 -20.07
CA LEU A 11 13.68 13.05 -18.92
C LEU A 11 14.36 13.77 -17.75
N ALA A 12 15.24 14.73 -18.02
CA ALA A 12 15.86 15.55 -16.98
C ALA A 12 14.83 16.50 -16.34
N THR A 13 13.97 17.12 -17.16
CA THR A 13 12.86 17.96 -16.70
C THR A 13 11.89 17.17 -15.82
N LEU A 14 11.50 15.96 -16.25
CA LEU A 14 10.65 15.07 -15.47
C LEU A 14 11.26 14.79 -14.09
N ARG A 15 12.50 14.29 -14.02
CA ARG A 15 13.11 13.85 -12.76
C ARG A 15 13.47 15.00 -11.82
N ARG A 16 13.88 16.16 -12.34
CA ARG A 16 14.38 17.29 -11.52
C ARG A 16 13.33 18.35 -11.21
N VAL A 17 12.30 18.49 -12.03
CA VAL A 17 11.28 19.55 -11.87
C VAL A 17 9.93 18.93 -11.56
N THR A 18 9.39 18.11 -12.47
CA THR A 18 8.02 17.62 -12.33
C THR A 18 7.88 16.62 -11.19
N LEU A 19 8.78 15.63 -11.10
CA LEU A 19 8.70 14.54 -10.11
C LEU A 19 8.71 15.10 -8.67
N PRO A 20 9.68 15.95 -8.26
CA PRO A 20 9.68 16.57 -6.92
C PRO A 20 8.41 17.36 -6.63
N LEU A 21 7.91 18.11 -7.62
CA LEU A 21 6.73 18.97 -7.49
C LEU A 21 5.45 18.16 -7.22
N ILE A 22 5.32 16.99 -7.83
CA ILE A 22 4.13 16.12 -7.66
C ILE A 22 4.35 15.00 -6.62
N MET A 23 5.48 14.95 -5.92
CA MET A 23 5.80 13.85 -4.99
C MET A 23 4.71 13.64 -3.94
N ALA A 24 4.15 14.72 -3.39
CA ALA A 24 3.05 14.63 -2.43
C ALA A 24 1.86 13.83 -2.98
N ASN A 25 1.46 14.13 -4.22
CA ASN A 25 0.34 13.47 -4.89
C ASN A 25 0.67 12.01 -5.23
N ILE A 26 1.90 11.72 -5.64
CA ILE A 26 2.34 10.34 -5.89
C ILE A 26 2.26 9.51 -4.61
N ILE A 27 2.73 10.04 -3.48
CA ILE A 27 2.70 9.30 -2.21
C ILE A 27 1.24 9.08 -1.76
N ALA A 28 0.38 10.09 -1.88
CA ALA A 28 -1.05 9.94 -1.58
C ALA A 28 -1.71 8.87 -2.48
N GLY A 29 -1.46 8.91 -3.79
CA GLY A 29 -1.96 7.91 -4.73
C GLY A 29 -1.43 6.50 -4.46
N THR A 30 -0.16 6.38 -4.06
CA THR A 30 0.46 5.09 -3.70
C THR A 30 -0.16 4.51 -2.44
N LEU A 31 -0.43 5.34 -1.42
CA LEU A 31 -1.11 4.90 -0.20
C LEU A 31 -2.53 4.43 -0.50
N LEU A 32 -3.26 5.16 -1.35
CA LEU A 32 -4.60 4.79 -1.76
C LEU A 32 -4.60 3.45 -2.53
N ALA A 33 -3.70 3.29 -3.49
CA ALA A 33 -3.55 2.03 -4.25
C ALA A 33 -3.16 0.85 -3.34
N PHE A 34 -2.27 1.08 -2.36
CA PHE A 34 -1.89 0.09 -1.37
C PHE A 34 -3.10 -0.34 -0.51
N ALA A 35 -3.88 0.61 -0.03
CA ALA A 35 -5.08 0.31 0.76
C ALA A 35 -6.10 -0.51 -0.04
N PHE A 36 -6.36 -0.17 -1.30
CA PHE A 36 -7.24 -0.95 -2.17
C PHE A 36 -6.70 -2.36 -2.43
N SER A 37 -5.39 -2.50 -2.64
CA SER A 37 -4.77 -3.82 -2.82
C SER A 37 -4.90 -4.69 -1.56
N MET A 38 -4.84 -4.11 -0.36
CA MET A 38 -5.00 -4.84 0.90
C MET A 38 -6.45 -5.26 1.17
N LEU A 39 -7.43 -4.55 0.58
CA LEU A 39 -8.85 -4.86 0.67
C LEU A 39 -9.33 -5.81 -0.44
N GLU A 40 -8.46 -6.13 -1.39
CA GLU A 40 -8.73 -7.10 -2.45
C GLU A 40 -8.75 -8.52 -1.83
N VAL A 41 -9.90 -9.18 -1.94
CA VAL A 41 -10.09 -10.54 -1.41
C VAL A 41 -10.68 -11.47 -2.49
N SER A 42 -11.45 -10.94 -3.43
CA SER A 42 -12.21 -11.74 -4.39
C SER A 42 -11.32 -12.48 -5.39
N ASP A 43 -10.41 -11.77 -6.04
CA ASP A 43 -9.46 -12.32 -7.01
C ASP A 43 -8.44 -13.22 -6.31
N SER A 44 -7.95 -12.76 -5.17
CA SER A 44 -7.11 -13.55 -4.26
C SER A 44 -7.73 -14.91 -3.89
N LEU A 45 -9.01 -14.97 -3.54
CA LEU A 45 -9.70 -16.22 -3.22
C LEU A 45 -9.91 -17.10 -4.46
N MET A 46 -10.24 -16.48 -5.60
CA MET A 46 -10.55 -17.15 -6.85
C MET A 46 -9.31 -17.74 -7.54
N LEU A 47 -8.20 -16.99 -7.60
CA LEU A 47 -6.99 -17.40 -8.32
C LEU A 47 -6.04 -18.25 -7.48
N ALA A 48 -5.94 -18.01 -6.16
CA ALA A 48 -4.95 -18.70 -5.32
C ALA A 48 -5.42 -20.12 -4.94
N GLN A 49 -5.31 -21.09 -5.85
CA GLN A 49 -5.85 -22.45 -5.65
C GLN A 49 -4.93 -23.37 -4.83
N LYS A 50 -3.60 -23.17 -4.87
CA LYS A 50 -2.64 -24.00 -4.14
C LYS A 50 -2.26 -23.36 -2.80
N MET A 51 -2.23 -24.17 -1.73
CA MET A 51 -1.88 -23.71 -0.38
C MET A 51 -0.55 -22.94 -0.30
N ALA A 52 0.44 -23.30 -1.11
CA ALA A 52 1.73 -22.60 -1.17
C ALA A 52 1.64 -21.13 -1.60
N TYR A 53 0.53 -20.73 -2.24
CA TYR A 53 0.28 -19.37 -2.72
C TYR A 53 -0.91 -18.71 -2.03
N TYR A 54 -1.38 -19.26 -0.91
CA TYR A 54 -2.51 -18.66 -0.22
C TYR A 54 -2.12 -17.30 0.35
N PRO A 55 -2.84 -16.23 -0.04
CA PRO A 55 -2.73 -14.97 0.67
C PRO A 55 -3.28 -15.14 2.08
N ILE A 56 -2.85 -14.26 2.99
CA ILE A 56 -3.25 -14.29 4.40
C ILE A 56 -4.78 -14.32 4.53
N THR A 57 -5.50 -13.55 3.72
CA THR A 57 -6.97 -13.52 3.68
C THR A 57 -7.59 -14.88 3.39
N LYS A 58 -7.04 -15.63 2.40
CA LYS A 58 -7.49 -17.00 2.09
C LYS A 58 -7.19 -17.96 3.22
N THR A 59 -6.00 -17.89 3.83
CA THR A 59 -5.68 -18.77 4.97
C THR A 59 -6.63 -18.58 6.14
N ILE A 60 -6.99 -17.33 6.46
CA ILE A 60 -7.97 -17.01 7.52
C ILE A 60 -9.34 -17.58 7.17
N PHE A 61 -9.77 -17.44 5.91
CA PHE A 61 -11.06 -17.95 5.44
C PHE A 61 -11.16 -19.48 5.56
N GLU A 62 -10.15 -20.21 5.09
CA GLU A 62 -10.08 -21.68 5.18
C GLU A 62 -10.05 -22.16 6.63
N LEU A 63 -9.24 -21.51 7.49
CA LEU A 63 -9.18 -21.84 8.91
C LEU A 63 -10.51 -21.56 9.63
N PHE A 64 -11.23 -20.51 9.24
CA PHE A 64 -12.54 -20.20 9.81
C PHE A 64 -13.59 -21.27 9.48
N GLN A 65 -13.48 -21.92 8.32
CA GLN A 65 -14.37 -23.01 7.91
C GLN A 65 -14.10 -24.34 8.64
N LEU A 66 -12.93 -24.49 9.27
CA LEU A 66 -12.62 -25.68 10.05
C LEU A 66 -13.52 -25.79 11.30
N VAL A 67 -14.15 -26.95 11.45
CA VAL A 67 -15.00 -27.26 12.61
C VAL A 67 -14.14 -27.40 13.87
N GLY A 68 -14.57 -26.78 14.97
CA GLY A 68 -13.87 -26.80 16.26
C GLY A 68 -13.05 -25.54 16.48
N ILE A 69 -11.72 -25.69 16.59
CA ILE A 69 -10.80 -24.60 16.98
C ILE A 69 -10.52 -23.56 15.88
N GLY A 70 -11.01 -23.80 14.65
CA GLY A 70 -10.73 -22.97 13.48
C GLY A 70 -11.06 -21.49 13.67
N ARG A 71 -12.19 -21.18 14.32
CA ARG A 71 -12.62 -19.80 14.60
C ARG A 71 -11.64 -19.03 15.48
N TYR A 72 -11.06 -19.67 16.50
CA TYR A 72 -10.10 -19.03 17.39
C TYR A 72 -8.79 -18.73 16.67
N LEU A 73 -8.34 -19.67 15.82
CA LEU A 73 -7.11 -19.49 15.04
C LEU A 73 -7.26 -18.41 13.97
N ALA A 74 -8.40 -18.39 13.26
CA ALA A 74 -8.74 -17.36 12.30
C ALA A 74 -8.82 -15.97 12.97
N ALA A 75 -9.41 -15.87 14.17
CA ALA A 75 -9.46 -14.62 14.92
C ALA A 75 -8.06 -14.13 15.33
N ALA A 76 -7.19 -15.03 15.81
CA ALA A 76 -5.82 -14.67 16.19
C ALA A 76 -5.01 -14.14 14.99
N LEU A 77 -5.09 -14.82 13.84
CA LEU A 77 -4.44 -14.35 12.61
C LEU A 77 -5.05 -13.05 12.08
N GLY A 78 -6.37 -12.87 12.21
CA GLY A 78 -7.06 -11.64 11.87
C GLY A 78 -6.58 -10.44 12.69
N VAL A 79 -6.39 -10.61 14.00
CA VAL A 79 -5.85 -9.56 14.87
C VAL A 79 -4.43 -9.18 14.45
N TRP A 80 -3.57 -10.16 14.16
CA TRP A 80 -2.23 -9.90 13.65
C TRP A 80 -2.24 -9.16 12.31
N ALA A 81 -3.12 -9.57 11.38
CA ALA A 81 -3.28 -8.91 10.09
C ALA A 81 -3.76 -7.46 10.25
N MET A 82 -4.74 -7.20 11.11
CA MET A 82 -5.22 -5.85 11.41
C MET A 82 -4.14 -4.98 12.06
N LEU A 83 -3.32 -5.53 12.96
CA LEU A 83 -2.21 -4.81 13.58
C LEU A 83 -1.15 -4.45 12.54
N PHE A 84 -0.77 -5.39 11.66
CA PHE A 84 0.17 -5.12 10.57
C PHE A 84 -0.36 -4.06 9.59
N LEU A 85 -1.64 -4.15 9.21
CA LEU A 85 -2.30 -3.17 8.35
C LEU A 85 -2.35 -1.78 9.02
N THR A 86 -2.63 -1.73 10.32
CA THR A 86 -2.65 -0.47 11.08
C THR A 86 -1.26 0.17 11.14
N VAL A 87 -0.21 -0.62 11.43
CA VAL A 87 1.18 -0.14 11.46
C VAL A 87 1.63 0.36 10.10
N THR A 88 1.28 -0.35 9.02
CA THR A 88 1.65 0.06 7.65
C THR A 88 0.93 1.34 7.24
N LEU A 89 -0.39 1.46 7.47
CA LEU A 89 -1.15 2.70 7.22
C LEU A 89 -0.66 3.87 8.07
N ALA A 90 -0.42 3.65 9.36
CA ALA A 90 0.09 4.69 10.26
C ALA A 90 1.51 5.11 9.89
N GLY A 91 2.38 4.16 9.52
CA GLY A 91 3.73 4.45 9.04
C GLY A 91 3.70 5.28 7.75
N SER A 92 2.86 4.90 6.79
CA SER A 92 2.69 5.64 5.54
C SER A 92 2.13 7.05 5.77
N SER A 93 1.16 7.23 6.68
CA SER A 93 0.60 8.56 6.99
C SER A 93 1.60 9.46 7.73
N LEU A 94 2.42 8.91 8.63
CA LEU A 94 3.50 9.64 9.31
C LEU A 94 4.61 10.08 8.34
N LEU A 95 4.99 9.23 7.39
CA LEU A 95 5.97 9.56 6.36
C LEU A 95 5.46 10.68 5.43
N LEU A 96 4.18 10.66 5.10
CA LEU A 96 3.50 11.72 4.35
C LEU A 96 3.55 13.06 5.09
N GLY A 97 3.17 13.08 6.38
CA GLY A 97 3.16 14.31 7.19
C GLY A 97 4.53 14.97 7.29
N LYS A 98 5.60 14.17 7.45
CA LYS A 98 6.98 14.67 7.50
C LYS A 98 7.46 15.26 6.16
N LYS A 99 7.09 14.65 5.03
CA LYS A 99 7.50 15.14 3.70
C LYS A 99 6.70 16.35 3.23
N LEU A 100 5.40 16.40 3.54
CA LEU A 100 4.56 17.58 3.27
C LEU A 100 5.07 18.80 4.04
N GLY A 101 5.35 18.68 5.34
CA GLY A 101 5.87 19.79 6.14
C GLY A 101 7.25 20.30 5.70
N ALA A 102 8.09 19.46 5.09
CA ALA A 102 9.37 19.86 4.54
C ALA A 102 9.26 20.53 3.15
N LEU A 103 8.27 20.14 2.34
CA LEU A 103 8.00 20.72 1.02
C LEU A 103 7.38 22.12 1.10
N PHE A 104 6.59 22.43 2.13
CA PHE A 104 6.01 23.76 2.34
C PHE A 104 6.91 24.75 3.09
N ARG A 105 8.11 24.32 3.52
CA ARG A 105 9.09 25.18 4.22
C ARG A 105 10.20 25.71 3.30
N ALA A 106 10.14 25.39 2.00
CA ALA A 106 11.08 25.83 0.98
C ALA A 106 10.44 26.89 0.07
#